data_AF-A0A3M1HNK7-F1
#
_entry.id   AF-A0A3M1HNK7-F1
#
_cell.length_a   1.000
_cell.length_b   1.000
_cell.length_c   1.000
_cell.angle_alpha   90.00
_cell.angle_beta   90.00
_cell.angle_gamma   90.00
#
_symmetry.space_group_name_H-M   'P 1'
#
loop_
_entity.id
_entity.type
_entity.pdbx_description
1 polymer ?
#
loop_
_entity_poly.entity_id
_entity_poly.type
_entity_poly.pdbx_seq_one_letter_code
_entity_poly.pdbx_strand_id
1 'polypeptide(L)'
;MEPSTIQVQRDPESTCPSCGAFVGAYVQCPRCGADIDKRMTIKAIKWSAILISTVGLLFVYLWGVATQIPPIKVKDIEPTMNFAYVKIKGKVYHIPKIY
;
A
#
# COMPACT_ATOMS: atom_id res chain seq x y z
N MET A 1 -46.00 8.00 23.45
CA MET A 1 -44.80 7.38 22.84
C MET A 1 -44.11 8.49 22.05
N GLU A 2 -43.28 9.27 22.74
CA GLU A 2 -42.52 10.38 22.16
C GLU A 2 -41.33 9.84 21.34
N PRO A 3 -41.04 10.41 20.17
CA PRO A 3 -39.90 9.98 19.38
C PRO A 3 -38.60 10.42 20.07
N SER A 4 -37.75 9.45 20.39
CA SER A 4 -36.41 9.69 20.90
C SER A 4 -35.55 10.35 19.82
N THR A 5 -35.33 11.66 19.94
CA THR A 5 -34.35 12.39 19.14
C THR A 5 -32.95 11.89 19.47
N ILE A 6 -32.34 11.13 18.55
CA ILE A 6 -30.93 10.74 18.61
C ILE A 6 -30.09 12.02 18.47
N GLN A 7 -29.52 12.50 19.57
CA GLN A 7 -28.56 13.59 19.56
C GLN A 7 -27.23 13.06 19.02
N VAL A 8 -26.93 13.35 17.75
CA VAL A 8 -25.64 13.01 17.14
C VAL A 8 -24.58 13.93 17.75
N GLN A 9 -23.84 13.42 18.73
CA GLN A 9 -22.67 14.08 19.31
C GLN A 9 -21.63 14.27 18.19
N ARG A 10 -21.48 15.50 17.68
CA ARG A 10 -20.48 15.82 16.66
C ARG A 10 -19.24 16.34 17.37
N ASP A 11 -18.09 15.72 17.12
CA ASP A 11 -16.82 16.19 17.68
C ASP A 11 -16.61 17.66 17.31
N PRO A 12 -16.18 18.52 18.27
CA PRO A 12 -16.02 19.96 18.02
C PRO A 12 -15.02 20.26 16.89
N GLU A 13 -14.15 19.30 16.59
CA GLU A 13 -13.15 19.36 15.52
C GLU A 13 -13.74 19.22 14.10
N SER A 14 -14.96 18.68 14.00
CA SER A 14 -15.69 18.58 12.74
C SER A 14 -16.55 19.82 12.45
N THR A 15 -16.44 20.85 13.28
CA THR A 15 -17.24 22.08 13.21
C THR A 15 -16.33 23.29 12.98
N CYS A 16 -16.77 24.22 12.13
CA CYS A 16 -16.02 25.42 11.83
C CYS A 16 -16.02 26.37 13.04
N PRO A 17 -14.85 26.83 13.53
CA PRO A 17 -14.77 27.75 14.68
C PRO A 17 -15.33 29.14 14.37
N SER A 18 -15.46 29.50 13.08
CA SER A 18 -15.96 30.81 12.65
C SER A 18 -17.48 30.88 12.46
N CYS A 19 -18.13 29.82 11.96
CA CYS A 19 -19.57 29.85 11.65
C CYS A 19 -20.39 28.71 12.28
N GLY A 20 -19.77 27.79 13.03
CA GLY A 20 -20.46 26.67 13.66
C GLY A 20 -21.00 25.62 12.69
N ALA A 21 -20.63 25.67 11.39
CA ALA A 21 -21.04 24.69 10.41
C ALA A 21 -20.26 23.38 10.54
N PHE A 22 -20.94 22.24 10.38
CA PHE A 22 -20.26 20.96 10.22
C PHE A 22 -19.51 20.93 8.88
N VAL A 23 -18.21 20.68 8.94
CA VAL A 23 -17.23 20.83 7.84
C VAL A 23 -16.57 19.51 7.47
N GLY A 24 -16.76 18.46 8.28
CA GLY A 24 -16.34 17.10 7.95
C GLY A 24 -14.89 17.02 7.48
N ALA A 25 -14.67 16.47 6.27
CA ALA A 25 -13.35 16.26 5.71
C ALA A 25 -12.81 17.45 4.88
N TYR A 26 -13.51 18.58 4.80
CA TYR A 26 -13.03 19.73 4.05
C TYR A 26 -11.96 20.50 4.84
N VAL A 27 -10.98 21.05 4.12
CA VAL A 27 -9.94 21.95 4.69
C VAL A 27 -10.40 23.40 4.74
N GLN A 28 -11.41 23.76 3.95
CA GLN A 28 -12.00 25.10 3.93
C GLN A 28 -13.50 24.99 4.19
N CYS A 29 -14.05 25.90 4.99
CA CYS A 29 -15.49 25.89 5.28
C CYS A 29 -16.30 26.29 4.04
N PRO A 30 -17.28 25.48 3.58
CA PRO A 30 -18.09 25.80 2.40
C PRO A 30 -19.08 26.95 2.65
N ARG A 31 -19.29 27.36 3.92
CA ARG A 31 -20.22 28.44 4.29
C ARG A 31 -19.52 29.79 4.42
N CYS A 32 -18.48 29.87 5.25
CA CYS A 32 -17.80 31.13 5.53
C CYS A 32 -16.42 31.27 4.86
N GLY A 33 -15.92 30.22 4.20
CA GLY A 33 -14.62 30.25 3.53
C GLY A 33 -13.40 30.22 4.47
N ALA A 34 -13.59 30.14 5.79
CA ALA A 34 -12.50 30.06 6.75
C ALA A 34 -11.67 28.79 6.56
N ASP A 35 -10.35 28.93 6.61
CA ASP A 35 -9.40 27.81 6.60
C ASP A 35 -9.46 27.08 7.95
N ILE A 36 -9.51 25.76 7.90
CA ILE A 36 -9.67 24.91 9.07
C ILE A 36 -8.40 24.11 9.27
N ASP A 37 -7.64 24.51 10.29
CA ASP A 37 -6.44 23.81 10.71
C ASP A 37 -6.77 22.42 11.26
N LYS A 38 -6.74 21.43 10.38
CA LYS A 38 -6.80 20.02 10.76
C LYS A 38 -5.56 19.61 11.55
N ARG A 39 -5.72 18.67 12.48
CA ARG A 39 -4.63 18.08 13.28
C ARG A 39 -3.42 17.76 12.41
N MET A 40 -2.29 18.36 12.75
CA MET A 40 -0.99 18.12 12.11
C MET A 40 -0.61 16.64 12.12
N THR A 41 -1.10 15.87 13.11
CA THR A 41 -0.93 14.42 13.20
C THR A 41 -1.44 13.68 11.96
N ILE A 42 -2.59 14.06 11.40
CA ILE A 42 -3.16 13.39 10.22
C ILE A 42 -2.32 13.69 8.98
N LYS A 43 -1.85 14.94 8.84
CA LYS A 43 -0.93 15.33 7.76
C LYS A 43 0.38 14.53 7.86
N ALA A 44 0.94 14.39 9.06
CA ALA A 44 2.17 13.63 9.30
C ALA A 44 2.03 12.15 8.96
N ILE A 45 0.93 11.50 9.38
CA ILE A 45 0.65 10.08 9.07
C ILE A 45 0.52 9.86 7.56
N LYS A 46 -0.16 10.78 6.86
CA LYS A 46 -0.31 10.68 5.41
C LYS A 46 1.04 10.68 4.70
N TRP A 47 1.94 11.58 5.09
CA TRP A 47 3.26 11.67 4.50
C TRP A 47 4.19 10.52 4.91
N SER A 48 4.13 10.08 6.16
CA SER A 48 4.94 8.94 6.62
C SER A 48 4.54 7.66 5.90
N ALA A 49 3.25 7.41 5.69
CA ALA A 49 2.76 6.25 4.95
C ALA A 49 3.35 6.20 3.53
N ILE A 50 3.31 7.33 2.81
CA ILE A 50 3.87 7.44 1.46
C ILE A 50 5.39 7.15 1.49
N LEU A 51 6.12 7.82 2.39
CA LEU A 51 7.58 7.65 2.49
C LEU A 51 7.96 6.20 2.80
N ILE A 52 7.31 5.57 3.78
CA ILE A 52 7.59 4.19 4.17
C ILE A 52 7.31 3.23 3.02
N SER A 53 6.19 3.39 2.31
CA SER A 53 5.86 2.56 1.15
C SER A 53 6.88 2.71 0.02
N THR A 54 7.28 3.95 -0.30
CA THR A 54 8.28 4.21 -1.35
C THR A 54 9.65 3.62 -0.98
N VAL A 55 10.09 3.81 0.26
CA VAL A 55 11.38 3.27 0.75
C VAL A 55 11.35 1.74 0.75
N GLY A 56 10.28 1.12 1.25
CA GLY A 56 10.14 -0.33 1.27
C GLY A 56 10.18 -0.95 -0.13
N LEU A 57 9.47 -0.36 -1.10
CA LEU A 57 9.47 -0.81 -2.49
C LEU A 57 10.87 -0.70 -3.11
N LEU A 58 11.54 0.43 -2.89
CA LEU A 58 12.90 0.66 -3.39
C LEU A 58 13.88 -0.34 -2.79
N PHE A 59 13.75 -0.65 -1.51
CA PHE A 59 14.59 -1.63 -0.83
C PHE A 59 14.42 -3.05 -1.41
N VAL A 60 13.17 -3.49 -1.61
CA VAL A 60 12.86 -4.77 -2.24
C VAL A 60 13.39 -4.84 -3.66
N TYR A 61 13.28 -3.76 -4.43
CA TYR A 61 13.82 -3.68 -5.79
C TYR A 61 15.35 -3.86 -5.81
N LEU A 62 16.07 -3.11 -4.98
CA LEU A 62 17.52 -3.21 -4.89
C LEU A 62 17.96 -4.62 -4.45
N TRP A 63 17.27 -5.22 -3.48
CA TRP A 63 17.55 -6.58 -3.05
C TRP A 63 17.31 -7.60 -4.16
N GLY A 64 16.19 -7.46 -4.89
CA GLY A 64 15.85 -8.34 -6.00
C GLY A 64 16.88 -8.28 -7.12
N VAL A 65 17.41 -7.09 -7.44
CA VAL A 65 18.47 -6.92 -8.45
C VAL A 65 19.82 -7.44 -7.97
N ALA A 66 20.14 -7.28 -6.68
CA ALA A 66 21.40 -7.74 -6.11
C ALA A 66 21.45 -9.27 -5.91
N THR A 67 20.29 -9.94 -5.82
CA THR A 67 20.24 -11.38 -5.57
C THR A 67 20.54 -12.17 -6.85
N GLN A 68 21.61 -12.94 -6.83
CA GLN A 68 21.89 -13.92 -7.89
C GLN A 68 21.05 -15.18 -7.68
N ILE A 69 20.43 -15.68 -8.75
CA ILE A 69 19.62 -16.91 -8.70
C ILE A 69 20.58 -18.11 -8.65
N PRO A 70 20.58 -18.92 -7.59
CA PRO A 70 21.47 -20.08 -7.50
C PRO A 70 21.09 -21.12 -8.55
N PRO A 71 22.07 -21.68 -9.30
CA PRO A 71 21.79 -22.73 -10.26
C PRO A 71 21.46 -24.03 -9.51
N ILE A 72 20.23 -24.51 -9.65
CA ILE A 72 19.80 -25.84 -9.18
C ILE A 72 19.89 -26.87 -10.31
N LYS A 73 20.05 -28.15 -9.96
CA LYS A 73 20.00 -29.23 -10.96
C LYS A 73 18.56 -29.43 -11.41
N VAL A 74 18.36 -29.74 -12.69
CA VAL A 74 17.02 -29.96 -13.28
C VAL A 74 16.23 -31.06 -12.55
N LYS A 75 16.92 -32.06 -12.00
CA LYS A 75 16.30 -33.17 -11.23
C LYS A 75 15.68 -32.73 -9.90
N ASP A 76 16.10 -31.58 -9.37
CA ASP A 76 15.69 -31.09 -8.06
C ASP A 76 14.57 -30.04 -8.19
N ILE A 77 13.95 -29.92 -9.38
CA ILE A 77 12.81 -29.03 -9.64
C ILE A 77 11.52 -29.76 -9.21
N GLU A 78 10.86 -29.24 -8.18
CA GLU A 78 9.58 -29.77 -7.70
C GLU A 78 8.38 -29.08 -8.37
N PRO A 79 7.23 -29.76 -8.56
CA PRO A 79 6.02 -29.17 -9.16
C PRO A 79 5.43 -27.98 -8.40
N THR A 80 5.79 -27.82 -7.14
CA THR A 80 5.41 -26.70 -6.26
C THR A 80 6.20 -25.42 -6.54
N MET A 81 7.31 -25.51 -7.29
CA MET A 81 8.15 -24.37 -7.68
C MET A 81 7.53 -23.61 -8.86
N ASN A 82 6.52 -22.79 -8.58
CA ASN A 82 5.72 -22.10 -9.59
C ASN A 82 6.36 -20.78 -10.06
N PHE A 83 6.06 -20.36 -11.31
CA PHE A 83 6.49 -19.10 -11.94
C PHE A 83 8.01 -18.88 -12.18
N ALA A 84 8.84 -19.92 -12.19
CA ALA A 84 10.26 -19.77 -12.51
C ALA A 84 10.52 -19.82 -14.04
N TYR A 85 11.04 -18.73 -14.62
CA TYR A 85 11.71 -18.79 -15.91
C TYR A 85 13.04 -19.54 -15.76
N VAL A 86 13.23 -20.65 -16.47
CA VAL A 86 14.44 -21.46 -16.38
C VAL A 86 15.38 -21.20 -17.56
N LYS A 87 16.68 -21.04 -17.28
CA LYS A 87 17.74 -21.01 -18.29
C LYS A 87 18.60 -22.25 -18.12
N ILE A 88 18.48 -23.20 -19.06
CA ILE A 88 19.21 -24.46 -19.01
C ILE A 88 20.48 -24.33 -19.86
N LYS A 89 21.63 -24.68 -19.28
CA LYS A 89 22.90 -24.88 -20.00
C LYS A 89 23.38 -26.29 -19.71
N GLY A 90 23.64 -27.08 -20.77
CA GLY A 90 24.09 -28.46 -20.63
C GLY A 90 24.69 -29.01 -21.93
N LYS A 91 25.30 -30.19 -21.84
CA LYS A 91 25.79 -30.96 -23.00
C LYS A 91 24.83 -32.10 -23.29
N VAL A 92 24.48 -32.30 -24.55
CA VAL A 92 23.61 -33.40 -25.00
C VAL A 92 24.49 -34.57 -25.42
N TYR A 93 24.38 -35.72 -24.74
CA TYR A 93 25.18 -36.91 -25.03
C TYR A 93 24.45 -37.96 -25.87
N HIS A 94 23.10 -37.93 -25.86
CA HIS A 94 22.27 -38.91 -26.55
C HIS A 94 21.18 -38.23 -27.37
N ILE A 95 20.87 -38.84 -28.51
CA ILE A 95 19.80 -38.42 -29.41
C ILE A 95 18.46 -38.74 -28.72
N PRO A 96 17.48 -37.81 -28.70
CA PRO A 96 16.19 -38.06 -28.07
C PRO A 96 15.46 -39.21 -28.78
N LYS A 97 15.13 -40.27 -28.04
CA LYS A 97 14.21 -41.32 -28.50
C LYS A 97 12.77 -40.86 -28.20
N ILE A 98 11.99 -40.65 -29.25
CA ILE A 98 10.56 -40.39 -29.19
C ILE A 98 9.88 -41.77 -29.19
N TYR A 99 9.08 -42.08 -28.17
CA TYR A 99 8.23 -43.26 -28.11
C TYR A 99 6.79 -42.88 -28.46
#